data_AF-A0AAE3VVA9-F1
#
_entry.id   AF-A0AAE3VVA9-F1
#
_cell.length_a   1.000
_cell.length_b   1.000
_cell.length_c   1.000
_cell.angle_alpha   90.00
_cell.angle_beta   90.00
_cell.angle_gamma   90.00
#
_symmetry.space_group_name_H-M   'P 1'
#
loop_
_entity.id
_entity.type
_entity.pdbx_description
1 polymer ?
#
loop_
_entity_poly.entity_id
_entity_poly.type
_entity_poly.pdbx_seq_one_letter_code
_entity_poly.pdbx_strand_id
1 'polypeptide(L)'
;MTTELPTAARDSLLTGNPTEDAVHRLMSAERVRRSTVALKHVRRKLSGLDLSPLPAAEDAFRILEAAERADADAADEVVMYPHVGAWLVHLVKRLYEVERRDTPLWHDVGYLHLLAAAAAIRAGIDFTLSVPAPLVLQQEIRFTVL
;
A
#
# COMPACT_ATOMS: atom_id res chain seq x y z
N MET A 1 18.27 11.00 0.25
CA MET A 1 18.60 10.82 1.67
C MET A 1 18.78 9.33 1.90
N THR A 2 20.02 8.85 1.84
CA THR A 2 20.40 7.45 2.12
C THR A 2 20.46 7.30 3.64
N THR A 3 19.42 6.75 4.25
CA THR A 3 19.40 6.47 5.69
C THR A 3 20.24 5.23 5.93
N GLU A 4 21.57 5.39 6.04
CA GLU A 4 22.42 4.28 6.50
C GLU A 4 22.16 4.03 7.98
N LEU A 5 21.88 2.77 8.33
CA LEU A 5 21.76 2.34 9.72
C LEU A 5 23.13 2.47 10.40
N PRO A 6 23.23 3.12 11.58
CA PRO A 6 24.45 3.16 12.37
C PRO A 6 24.99 1.74 12.61
N THR A 7 26.31 1.57 12.56
CA THR A 7 26.94 0.24 12.63
C THR A 7 26.55 -0.55 13.87
N ALA A 8 26.44 0.09 15.03
CA ALA A 8 25.97 -0.56 16.25
C ALA A 8 24.55 -1.13 16.16
N ALA A 9 23.63 -0.42 15.49
CA ALA A 9 22.26 -0.90 15.28
C ALA A 9 22.22 -2.09 14.31
N ARG A 10 23.06 -2.05 13.27
CA ARG A 10 23.20 -3.13 12.30
C ARG A 10 23.77 -4.39 12.95
N ASP A 11 24.83 -4.25 13.74
CA ASP A 11 25.48 -5.37 14.42
C ASP A 11 24.54 -6.02 15.44
N SER A 12 23.74 -5.21 16.15
CA SER A 12 22.69 -5.69 17.05
C SER A 12 21.62 -6.53 16.32
N LEU A 13 21.18 -6.12 15.13
CA LEU A 13 20.25 -6.90 14.30
C LEU A 13 20.87 -8.21 13.79
N LEU A 14 22.12 -8.16 13.32
CA LEU A 14 22.82 -9.32 12.73
C LEU A 14 23.25 -10.37 13.76
N THR A 15 23.42 -9.97 15.03
CA THR A 15 23.79 -10.87 16.12
C THR A 15 22.58 -11.52 16.81
N GLY A 16 21.36 -11.22 16.36
CA GLY A 16 20.12 -11.77 16.94
C GLY A 16 19.75 -11.16 18.29
N ASN A 17 20.40 -10.07 18.70
CA ASN A 17 20.09 -9.32 19.92
C ASN A 17 19.63 -7.89 19.56
N PRO A 18 18.48 -7.75 18.88
CA PRO A 18 18.01 -6.45 18.41
C PRO A 18 17.65 -5.55 19.60
N THR A 19 18.26 -4.37 19.64
CA THR A 19 17.81 -3.29 20.53
C THR A 19 16.52 -2.67 19.99
N GLU A 20 15.68 -2.16 20.88
CA GLU A 20 14.42 -1.50 20.52
C GLU A 20 14.65 -0.33 19.54
N ASP A 21 15.70 0.48 19.76
CA ASP A 21 16.09 1.57 18.84
C ASP A 21 16.48 1.04 17.45
N ALA A 22 17.20 -0.07 17.36
CA ALA A 22 17.57 -0.68 16.08
C ALA A 22 16.34 -1.18 15.30
N VAL A 23 15.39 -1.81 16.00
CA VAL A 23 14.12 -2.26 15.41
C VAL A 23 13.29 -1.04 14.97
N HIS A 24 13.14 -0.04 15.83
CA HIS A 24 12.38 1.17 15.53
C HIS A 24 12.94 1.93 14.31
N ARG A 25 14.27 2.03 14.19
CA ARG A 25 14.94 2.62 13.02
C ARG A 25 14.75 1.81 11.75
N LEU A 26 14.85 0.48 11.83
CA LEU A 26 14.59 -0.39 10.69
C LEU A 26 13.14 -0.26 10.21
N MET A 27 12.19 -0.28 11.15
CA MET A 27 10.77 -0.11 10.85
C MET A 27 10.47 1.27 10.27
N SER A 28 11.07 2.33 10.82
CA SER A 28 10.99 3.69 10.27
C SER A 28 11.58 3.78 8.86
N ALA A 29 12.73 3.15 8.60
CA ALA A 29 13.35 3.12 7.28
C ALA A 29 12.51 2.35 6.26
N GLU A 30 11.92 1.22 6.67
CA GLU A 30 11.03 0.42 5.84
C GLU A 30 9.71 1.17 5.54
N ARG A 31 9.16 1.87 6.53
CA ARG A 31 8.00 2.76 6.36
C ARG A 31 8.27 3.82 5.29
N VAL A 32 9.39 4.55 5.40
CA VAL A 32 9.80 5.54 4.38
C VAL A 32 9.97 4.88 3.00
N ARG A 33 10.56 3.69 2.94
CA ARG A 33 10.79 2.99 1.66
C ARG A 33 9.49 2.54 1.00
N ARG A 34 8.57 1.94 1.76
CA ARG A 34 7.26 1.45 1.29
C ARG A 34 6.33 2.60 0.91
N SER A 35 6.12 3.55 1.84
CA SER A 35 5.15 4.64 1.68
C SER A 35 5.62 5.66 0.64
N THR A 36 6.91 6.01 0.60
CA THR A 36 7.40 7.07 -0.30
C THR A 36 7.99 6.56 -1.63
N VAL A 37 8.77 5.49 -1.66
CA VAL A 37 9.48 5.12 -2.91
C VAL A 37 8.64 4.16 -3.75
N ALA A 38 8.17 3.07 -3.15
CA ALA A 38 7.50 2.02 -3.90
C ALA A 38 6.08 2.40 -4.32
N LEU A 39 5.25 2.96 -3.41
CA LEU A 39 3.90 3.40 -3.75
C LEU A 39 3.88 4.56 -4.76
N LYS A 40 4.75 5.57 -4.63
CA LYS A 40 4.86 6.64 -5.64
C LYS A 40 5.28 6.11 -7.01
N HIS A 41 6.15 5.11 -7.03
CA HIS A 41 6.58 4.48 -8.26
C HIS A 41 5.44 3.72 -8.94
N VAL A 42 4.71 2.90 -8.17
CA VAL A 42 3.52 2.18 -8.64
C VAL A 42 2.46 3.15 -9.15
N ARG A 43 2.15 4.21 -8.41
CA ARG A 43 1.21 5.26 -8.83
C ARG A 43 1.52 5.79 -10.21
N ARG A 44 2.76 6.20 -10.44
CA ARG A 44 3.18 6.73 -11.75
C ARG A 44 3.02 5.73 -12.88
N LYS A 45 3.21 4.43 -12.62
CA LYS A 45 3.04 3.39 -13.64
C LYS A 45 1.59 3.01 -13.90
N LEU A 46 0.74 3.13 -12.89
CA LEU A 46 -0.70 2.88 -13.01
C LEU A 46 -1.47 4.06 -13.62
N SER A 47 -0.93 5.28 -13.46
CA SER A 47 -1.55 6.51 -13.97
C SER A 47 -1.88 6.40 -15.46
N GLY A 48 -3.17 6.53 -15.79
CA GLY A 48 -3.68 6.50 -17.15
C GLY A 48 -3.82 5.12 -17.78
N LEU A 49 -3.55 4.04 -17.04
CA LEU A 49 -3.90 2.69 -17.48
C LEU A 49 -5.41 2.47 -17.38
N ASP A 50 -5.96 1.77 -18.38
CA ASP A 50 -7.31 1.21 -18.26
C ASP A 50 -7.26 -0.02 -17.35
N LEU A 51 -7.94 0.09 -16.21
CA LEU A 51 -8.03 -0.94 -15.17
C LEU A 51 -9.43 -1.54 -15.09
N SER A 52 -10.29 -1.29 -16.07
CA SER A 52 -11.65 -1.83 -16.11
C SER A 52 -11.65 -3.34 -15.83
N PRO A 53 -12.54 -3.83 -14.93
CA PRO A 53 -13.70 -3.14 -14.37
C PRO A 53 -13.43 -2.30 -13.11
N LEU A 54 -12.18 -2.14 -12.67
CA LEU A 54 -11.86 -1.31 -11.51
C LEU A 54 -11.95 0.19 -11.84
N PRO A 55 -12.25 1.03 -10.83
CA PRO A 55 -11.98 2.46 -10.89
C PRO A 55 -10.50 2.75 -11.15
N ALA A 56 -10.21 4.01 -11.46
CA ALA A 56 -8.82 4.45 -11.64
C ALA A 56 -8.01 4.23 -10.36
N ALA A 57 -6.74 3.85 -10.51
CA ALA A 57 -5.84 3.68 -9.37
C ALA A 57 -5.70 4.98 -8.55
N GLU A 58 -5.80 6.13 -9.22
CA GLU A 58 -5.81 7.46 -8.60
C GLU A 58 -6.87 7.61 -7.50
N ASP A 59 -8.02 6.94 -7.62
CA ASP A 59 -9.07 6.99 -6.58
C ASP A 59 -8.61 6.30 -5.29
N ALA A 60 -7.96 5.13 -5.41
CA ALA A 60 -7.37 4.45 -4.25
C ALA A 60 -6.25 5.27 -3.61
N PHE A 61 -5.37 5.87 -4.40
CA PHE A 61 -4.32 6.75 -3.86
C PHE A 61 -4.89 7.96 -3.15
N ARG A 62 -5.98 8.55 -3.65
CA ARG A 62 -6.65 9.68 -3.00
C ARG A 62 -7.22 9.30 -1.64
N ILE A 63 -7.83 8.12 -1.53
CA ILE A 63 -8.35 7.60 -0.25
C ILE A 63 -7.19 7.32 0.73
N LEU A 64 -6.11 6.70 0.26
CA LEU A 64 -4.93 6.44 1.09
C LEU A 64 -4.28 7.73 1.61
N GLU A 65 -4.14 8.75 0.75
CA GLU A 65 -3.65 10.08 1.13
C GLU A 65 -4.61 10.83 2.07
N ALA A 66 -5.92 10.57 1.97
CA ALA A 66 -6.90 11.09 2.92
C ALA A 66 -6.73 10.45 4.30
N ALA A 67 -6.56 9.13 4.35
CA ALA A 67 -6.32 8.38 5.58
C ALA A 67 -5.00 8.81 6.24
N GLU A 68 -3.90 8.90 5.50
CA GLU A 68 -2.58 9.33 6.03
C GLU A 68 -2.64 10.74 6.64
N ARG A 69 -3.43 11.65 6.03
CA ARG A 69 -3.59 13.02 6.56
C ARG A 69 -4.45 13.06 7.82
N ALA A 70 -5.42 12.16 7.95
CA ALA A 70 -6.30 12.07 9.12
C ALA A 70 -5.60 11.39 10.29
N ASP A 71 -4.94 10.26 10.03
CA ASP A 71 -4.17 9.48 11.00
C ASP A 71 -3.04 8.72 10.27
N ALA A 72 -1.83 9.25 10.38
CA ALA A 72 -0.65 8.67 9.74
C ALA A 72 -0.28 7.30 10.34
N ASP A 73 -0.52 7.08 11.63
CA ASP A 73 -0.19 5.82 12.29
C ASP A 73 -1.18 4.72 11.88
N ALA A 74 -2.47 5.05 11.76
CA ALA A 74 -3.47 4.15 11.23
C ALA A 74 -3.19 3.74 9.77
N ALA A 75 -2.83 4.71 8.92
CA ALA A 75 -2.49 4.44 7.52
C ALA A 75 -1.21 3.58 7.41
N ASP A 76 -0.19 3.89 8.19
CA ASP A 76 1.05 3.15 8.16
C ASP A 76 0.93 1.75 8.79
N GLU A 77 0.06 1.52 9.78
CA GLU A 77 -0.22 0.17 10.28
C GLU A 77 -0.72 -0.73 9.14
N VAL A 78 -1.57 -0.19 8.25
CA VAL A 78 -2.06 -0.90 7.06
C VAL A 78 -0.94 -1.17 6.05
N VAL A 79 -0.15 -0.16 5.69
CA VAL A 79 0.94 -0.29 4.69
C VAL A 79 2.07 -1.19 5.21
N MET A 80 2.28 -1.25 6.51
CA MET A 80 3.34 -2.04 7.14
C MET A 80 2.98 -3.51 7.32
N TYR A 81 1.74 -3.92 7.06
CA TYR A 81 1.37 -5.34 7.11
C TYR A 81 2.31 -6.19 6.24
N PRO A 82 2.79 -7.36 6.75
CA PRO A 82 3.83 -8.14 6.07
C PRO A 82 3.49 -8.52 4.62
N HIS A 83 2.21 -8.75 4.35
CA HIS A 83 1.73 -9.19 3.04
C HIS A 83 1.68 -8.05 2.00
N VAL A 84 1.64 -6.79 2.44
CA VAL A 84 1.67 -5.61 1.55
C VAL A 84 3.02 -5.50 0.84
N GLY A 85 4.12 -5.78 1.53
CA GLY A 85 5.45 -5.75 0.92
C GLY A 85 5.60 -6.79 -0.19
N ALA A 86 5.13 -8.02 0.05
CA ALA A 86 5.17 -9.09 -0.95
C ALA A 86 4.30 -8.77 -2.17
N TRP A 87 3.08 -8.27 -1.94
CA TRP A 87 2.20 -7.79 -3.01
C TRP A 87 2.85 -6.68 -3.82
N LEU A 88 3.48 -5.69 -3.17
CA LEU A 88 4.09 -4.55 -3.84
C LEU A 88 5.25 -4.96 -4.74
N VAL A 89 6.09 -5.90 -4.29
CA VAL A 89 7.14 -6.50 -5.12
C VAL A 89 6.54 -7.23 -6.32
N HIS A 90 5.48 -7.99 -6.10
CA HIS A 90 4.81 -8.71 -7.18
C HIS A 90 4.21 -7.76 -8.22
N LEU A 91 3.46 -6.75 -7.79
CA LEU A 91 2.87 -5.75 -8.67
C LEU A 91 3.94 -4.99 -9.47
N VAL A 92 5.07 -4.62 -8.84
CA VAL A 92 6.19 -3.99 -9.56
C VAL A 92 6.75 -4.92 -10.64
N LYS A 93 7.08 -6.18 -10.31
CA LYS A 93 7.59 -7.14 -11.32
C LYS A 93 6.63 -7.27 -12.49
N ARG A 94 5.35 -7.30 -12.20
CA ARG A 94 4.29 -7.41 -13.20
C ARG A 94 4.18 -6.17 -14.09
N LEU A 95 4.21 -4.96 -13.50
CA LEU A 95 4.19 -3.69 -14.24
C LEU A 95 5.42 -3.48 -15.14
N TYR A 96 6.53 -4.15 -14.81
CA TYR A 96 7.76 -4.16 -15.61
C TYR A 96 7.84 -5.33 -16.59
N GLU A 97 6.77 -6.11 -16.74
CA GLU A 97 6.71 -7.32 -17.59
C GLU A 97 7.81 -8.36 -17.25
N VAL A 98 8.36 -8.32 -16.05
CA VAL A 98 9.35 -9.29 -15.55
C VAL A 98 8.68 -10.63 -15.24
N GLU A 99 7.39 -10.59 -14.91
CA GLU A 99 6.55 -11.78 -14.68
C GLU A 99 5.23 -11.60 -15.44
N ARG A 100 5.02 -12.39 -16.50
CA ARG A 100 3.74 -12.45 -17.23
C ARG A 100 2.80 -13.43 -16.54
N ARG A 101 1.51 -13.08 -16.48
CA ARG A 101 0.44 -13.92 -15.93
C ARG A 101 -0.80 -13.80 -16.78
N ASP A 102 -1.58 -14.87 -16.82
CA ASP A 102 -2.87 -14.93 -17.52
C ASP A 102 -3.96 -14.17 -16.77
N THR A 103 -3.80 -13.96 -15.46
CA THR A 103 -4.71 -13.13 -14.67
C THR A 103 -4.67 -11.68 -15.17
N PRO A 104 -5.76 -10.92 -15.25
CA PRO A 104 -5.75 -9.50 -15.64
C PRO A 104 -5.03 -8.59 -14.63
N LEU A 105 -4.51 -7.43 -15.07
CA LEU A 105 -3.74 -6.50 -14.21
C LEU A 105 -4.60 -5.91 -13.10
N TRP A 106 -5.86 -5.63 -13.41
CA TRP A 106 -6.82 -5.10 -12.44
C TRP A 106 -6.95 -6.01 -11.21
N HIS A 107 -6.74 -7.32 -11.32
CA HIS A 107 -6.84 -8.22 -10.16
C HIS A 107 -5.82 -7.86 -9.06
N ASP A 108 -4.57 -7.57 -9.44
CA ASP A 108 -3.54 -7.20 -8.46
C ASP A 108 -3.70 -5.76 -8.00
N VAL A 109 -4.19 -4.87 -8.87
CA VAL A 109 -4.48 -3.47 -8.51
C VAL A 109 -5.69 -3.37 -7.57
N GLY A 110 -6.64 -4.31 -7.63
CA GLY A 110 -7.77 -4.36 -6.71
C GLY A 110 -7.34 -4.41 -5.24
N TYR A 111 -6.19 -5.00 -4.95
CA TYR A 111 -5.64 -5.01 -3.60
C TYR A 111 -5.23 -3.61 -3.11
N LEU A 112 -4.80 -2.70 -4.01
CA LEU A 112 -4.56 -1.29 -3.66
C LEU A 112 -5.85 -0.59 -3.18
N HIS A 113 -6.98 -0.86 -3.85
CA HIS A 113 -8.28 -0.32 -3.44
C HIS A 113 -8.71 -0.84 -2.06
N LEU A 114 -8.48 -2.13 -1.79
CA LEU A 114 -8.74 -2.71 -0.47
C LEU A 114 -7.82 -2.14 0.62
N LEU A 115 -6.55 -1.89 0.32
CA LEU A 115 -5.62 -1.24 1.24
C LEU A 115 -6.05 0.18 1.58
N ALA A 116 -6.45 0.96 0.58
CA ALA A 116 -6.93 2.31 0.79
C ALA A 116 -8.19 2.33 1.67
N ALA A 117 -9.12 1.41 1.43
CA ALA A 117 -10.32 1.23 2.26
C ALA A 117 -9.97 0.85 3.71
N ALA A 118 -9.04 -0.10 3.91
CA ALA A 118 -8.61 -0.50 5.24
C ALA A 118 -7.95 0.66 6.01
N ALA A 119 -7.14 1.47 5.33
CA ALA A 119 -6.54 2.67 5.91
C ALA A 119 -7.60 3.70 6.30
N ALA A 120 -8.58 3.95 5.42
CA ALA A 120 -9.67 4.89 5.69
C ALA A 120 -10.56 4.46 6.88
N ILE A 121 -10.89 3.17 6.96
CA ILE A 121 -11.64 2.59 8.10
C ILE A 121 -10.87 2.81 9.40
N ARG A 122 -9.57 2.51 9.42
CA ARG A 122 -8.73 2.66 10.63
C ARG A 122 -8.52 4.12 11.02
N ALA A 123 -8.42 5.02 10.04
CA ALA A 123 -8.31 6.46 10.26
C ALA A 123 -9.64 7.13 10.62
N GLY A 124 -10.75 6.38 10.64
CA GLY A 124 -12.07 6.91 11.01
C GLY A 124 -12.63 7.93 10.02
N ILE A 125 -12.29 7.81 8.73
CA ILE A 125 -12.78 8.73 7.69
C ILE A 125 -13.80 8.07 6.78
N ASP A 126 -14.75 8.88 6.31
CA ASP A 126 -15.71 8.48 5.30
C ASP A 126 -15.04 8.33 3.92
N PHE A 127 -15.44 7.30 3.17
CA PHE A 127 -14.99 7.09 1.81
C PHE A 127 -16.01 6.28 1.00
N THR A 128 -15.85 6.35 -0.32
CA THR A 128 -16.61 5.52 -1.27
C THR A 128 -15.64 4.59 -1.98
N LEU A 129 -16.00 3.32 -2.10
CA LEU A 129 -15.27 2.35 -2.89
C LEU A 129 -16.22 1.64 -3.84
N SER A 130 -15.93 1.68 -5.14
CA SER A 130 -16.61 0.83 -6.11
C SER A 130 -15.97 -0.55 -6.08
N VAL A 131 -16.78 -1.57 -5.76
CA VAL A 131 -16.33 -2.95 -5.75
C VAL A 131 -16.78 -3.61 -7.05
N PRO A 132 -15.87 -4.23 -7.83
CA PRO A 132 -16.29 -5.00 -8.98
C PRO A 132 -17.02 -6.26 -8.50
N ALA A 133 -18.34 -6.18 -8.47
CA ALA A 133 -19.19 -7.33 -8.25
C ALA A 133 -19.36 -8.11 -9.56
N PRO A 134 -19.73 -9.40 -9.50
CA PRO A 134 -20.25 -10.11 -10.67
C PRO A 134 -21.36 -9.27 -11.33
N LEU A 135 -21.43 -9.31 -12.67
CA LEU A 135 -22.19 -8.41 -13.58
C LEU A 135 -23.64 -8.05 -13.20
N VAL A 136 -24.22 -8.74 -12.22
CA VAL A 136 -25.60 -8.55 -11.73
C VAL A 136 -25.71 -7.44 -10.66
N LEU A 137 -24.62 -6.99 -10.03
CA LEU A 137 -24.68 -6.03 -8.92
C LEU A 137 -23.50 -5.04 -8.87
N GLN A 138 -23.23 -4.26 -9.91
CA GLN A 138 -22.31 -3.13 -9.76
C GLN A 138 -22.89 -2.14 -8.74
N GLN A 139 -22.36 -2.13 -7.52
CA GLN A 139 -22.77 -1.23 -6.45
C GLN A 139 -21.58 -0.42 -5.94
N GLU A 140 -21.81 0.88 -5.77
CA GLU A 140 -20.95 1.72 -4.95
C GLU A 140 -21.28 1.46 -3.49
N ILE A 141 -20.26 1.09 -2.69
CA ILE A 141 -20.43 0.95 -1.25
C ILE A 141 -19.90 2.24 -0.61
N ARG A 142 -20.80 2.96 0.07
CA ARG A 142 -20.47 4.11 0.91
C ARG A 142 -20.22 3.61 2.33
N PHE A 143 -19.06 3.92 2.87
CA PHE A 143 -18.74 3.67 4.28
C PHE A 143 -18.84 4.99 5.05
N THR A 144 -19.61 4.97 6.13
CA THR A 144 -19.77 6.11 7.05
C THR A 144 -19.35 5.68 8.44
N VAL A 145 -18.47 6.44 9.08
CA VAL A 145 -18.04 6.20 10.46
C VAL A 145 -19.02 6.91 11.41
N LEU A 146 -19.62 6.16 12.33
CA LEU A 146 -20.59 6.64 13.34
C LEU A 146 -19.91 7.31 14.54
#